data_AF-A0A972MNL1-F1
#
_entry.id   AF-A0A972MNL1-F1
#
_cell.length_a   1.000
_cell.length_b   1.000
_cell.length_c   1.000
_cell.angle_alpha   90.00
_cell.angle_beta   90.00
_cell.angle_gamma   90.00
#
_symmetry.space_group_name_H-M   'P 1'
#
loop_
_entity.id
_entity.type
_entity.pdbx_description
1 polymer ?
#
loop_
_entity_poly.entity_id
_entity_poly.type
_entity_poly.pdbx_seq_one_letter_code
_entity_poly.pdbx_strand_id
1 'polypeptide(L)'
;MERFSEYEKKEILGSRARLMRFEAGEDIERLFNATRPKYPIRRYVDVLGRIAKSKEDVALSIGQMLQEIRQKKRLSIDKITVGELSDEIVEFLRKQNVSIHTKSIFLTAKGLSHLARESKKKRGAGLSDEDIKRIPEILSRPSRVLFDARTSKLNLLYCSFGNDCKKLIKIVVDTKAYDKKLGKVTLIKTAGYIYEANILDKFYIEIEAGGR
;
A
#
# COMPACT_ATOMS: atom_id res chain seq x y z
N MET A 1 -12.51 -7.92 27.56
CA MET A 1 -12.82 -7.65 28.98
C MET A 1 -14.19 -8.15 29.38
N GLU A 2 -15.17 -8.18 28.48
CA GLU A 2 -16.55 -8.60 28.79
C GLU A 2 -16.69 -10.03 29.33
N ARG A 3 -15.83 -10.96 28.87
CA ARG A 3 -15.83 -12.36 29.29
C ARG A 3 -15.24 -12.66 30.68
N PHE A 4 -14.66 -11.67 31.35
CA PHE A 4 -13.98 -11.85 32.63
C PHE A 4 -14.89 -11.38 33.78
N SER A 5 -14.87 -12.10 34.89
CA SER A 5 -15.51 -11.68 36.14
C SER A 5 -14.91 -10.38 36.67
N GLU A 6 -15.61 -9.69 37.56
CA GLU A 6 -15.10 -8.44 38.17
C GLU A 6 -13.77 -8.65 38.89
N TYR A 7 -13.66 -9.78 39.60
CA TYR A 7 -12.42 -10.17 40.28
C TYR A 7 -11.27 -10.36 39.27
N GLU A 8 -11.48 -11.10 38.19
CA GLU A 8 -10.48 -11.28 37.14
C GLU A 8 -10.13 -9.97 36.44
N LYS A 9 -11.10 -9.09 36.19
CA LYS A 9 -10.86 -7.76 35.60
C LYS A 9 -9.97 -6.91 36.50
N LYS A 10 -10.19 -6.94 37.82
CA LYS A 10 -9.35 -6.25 38.82
C LYS A 10 -7.93 -6.77 38.80
N GLU A 11 -7.75 -8.09 38.79
CA GLU A 11 -6.43 -8.74 38.72
C GLU A 11 -5.70 -8.38 37.42
N ILE A 12 -6.38 -8.45 36.28
CA ILE A 12 -5.83 -8.09 34.95
C ILE A 12 -5.40 -6.62 34.90
N LEU A 13 -6.23 -5.70 35.41
CA LEU A 13 -5.92 -4.27 35.41
C LEU A 13 -4.91 -3.90 36.52
N GLY A 14 -4.72 -4.76 37.51
CA GLY A 14 -3.74 -4.62 38.59
C GLY A 14 -4.12 -3.62 39.67
N SER A 15 -5.31 -3.01 39.63
CA SER A 15 -5.85 -2.20 40.75
C SER A 15 -7.34 -1.91 40.63
N ARG A 16 -8.00 -1.68 41.77
CA ARG A 16 -9.41 -1.26 41.84
C ARG A 16 -9.64 0.12 41.19
N ALA A 17 -8.67 1.02 41.32
CA ALA A 17 -8.74 2.35 40.69
C ALA A 17 -8.76 2.27 39.16
N ARG A 18 -8.00 1.35 38.56
CA ARG A 18 -8.02 1.15 37.10
C ARG A 18 -9.29 0.44 36.64
N LEU A 19 -9.85 -0.46 37.45
CA LEU A 19 -11.15 -1.06 37.17
C LEU A 19 -12.25 0.00 37.08
N MET A 20 -12.35 0.90 38.07
CA MET A 20 -13.36 1.98 38.03
C MET A 20 -13.19 2.89 36.81
N ARG A 21 -11.95 3.20 36.41
CA ARG A 21 -11.68 3.99 35.20
C ARG A 21 -12.07 3.24 33.91
N PHE A 22 -11.81 1.94 33.85
CA PHE A 22 -12.24 1.09 32.74
C PHE A 22 -13.77 1.04 32.64
N GLU A 23 -14.47 0.87 33.76
CA GLU A 23 -15.94 0.88 33.83
C GLU A 23 -16.55 2.24 33.49
N ALA A 24 -15.83 3.33 33.77
CA ALA A 24 -16.16 4.68 33.32
C ALA A 24 -15.92 4.90 31.81
N GLY A 25 -15.50 3.88 31.07
CA GLY A 25 -15.30 3.91 29.62
C GLY A 25 -13.90 4.30 29.17
N GLU A 26 -12.91 4.34 30.07
CA GLU A 26 -11.53 4.60 29.65
C GLU A 26 -10.94 3.43 28.86
N ASP A 27 -10.29 3.76 27.76
CA ASP A 27 -9.64 2.77 26.89
C ASP A 27 -8.56 1.96 27.63
N ILE A 28 -8.61 0.65 27.44
CA ILE A 28 -7.74 -0.30 28.14
C ILE A 28 -6.26 -0.13 27.78
N GLU A 29 -5.95 0.26 26.55
CA GLU A 29 -4.58 0.53 26.11
C GLU A 29 -4.02 1.73 26.86
N ARG A 30 -4.83 2.78 27.01
CA ARG A 30 -4.48 3.97 27.81
C ARG A 30 -4.22 3.63 29.27
N LEU A 31 -5.05 2.78 29.88
CA LEU A 31 -4.89 2.34 31.27
C LEU A 31 -3.59 1.56 31.50
N PHE A 32 -3.25 0.63 30.60
CA PHE A 32 -2.00 -0.12 30.70
C PHE A 32 -0.78 0.78 30.43
N ASN A 33 -0.85 1.65 29.43
CA ASN A 33 0.27 2.50 29.02
C ASN A 33 0.55 3.67 29.96
N ALA A 34 -0.43 4.10 30.76
CA ALA A 34 -0.23 5.11 31.80
C ALA A 34 0.87 4.73 32.81
N THR A 35 1.13 3.43 32.99
CA THR A 35 2.15 2.93 33.92
C THR A 35 3.46 2.54 33.25
N ARG A 36 3.52 2.63 31.92
CA ARG A 36 4.69 2.25 31.11
C ARG A 36 5.05 3.35 30.12
N PRO A 37 5.37 4.58 30.57
CA PRO A 37 5.65 5.69 29.67
C PRO A 37 6.88 5.46 28.78
N LYS A 38 7.88 4.70 29.26
CA LYS A 38 9.09 4.36 28.50
C LYS A 38 8.87 3.24 27.47
N TYR A 39 8.01 2.27 27.78
CA TYR A 39 7.76 1.09 26.94
C TYR A 39 6.26 0.77 26.88
N PRO A 40 5.48 1.57 26.13
CA PRO A 40 4.05 1.33 26.00
C PRO A 40 3.80 -0.01 25.32
N ILE A 41 2.83 -0.76 25.85
CA ILE A 41 2.24 -1.93 25.22
C ILE A 41 1.57 -1.45 23.94
N ARG A 42 2.11 -1.91 22.81
CA ARG A 42 1.54 -1.72 21.47
C ARG A 42 0.61 -2.88 21.17
N ARG A 43 -0.45 -2.67 20.38
CA ARG A 43 -1.33 -3.78 20.02
C ARG A 43 -0.54 -4.80 19.20
N TYR A 44 -0.91 -6.08 19.32
CA TYR A 44 -0.35 -7.12 18.46
C TYR A 44 -0.48 -6.76 16.98
N VAL A 45 -1.55 -6.10 16.54
CA VAL A 45 -1.69 -5.60 15.15
C VAL A 45 -0.63 -4.56 14.76
N ASP A 46 -0.13 -3.75 15.70
CA ASP A 46 0.89 -2.73 15.46
C ASP A 46 2.31 -3.34 15.45
N VAL A 47 2.50 -4.44 16.20
CA VAL A 47 3.76 -5.21 16.23
C VAL A 47 3.86 -6.15 15.03
N LEU A 48 2.77 -6.85 14.70
CA LEU A 48 2.64 -7.74 13.55
C LEU A 48 2.53 -6.98 12.22
N GLY A 49 2.36 -5.65 12.24
CA GLY A 49 2.64 -4.81 11.08
C GLY A 49 4.08 -4.91 10.57
N ARG A 50 4.98 -5.56 11.33
CA ARG A 50 6.35 -5.95 10.91
C ARG A 50 6.45 -7.37 10.34
N ILE A 51 5.40 -8.18 10.44
CA ILE A 51 5.29 -9.40 9.63
C ILE A 51 4.90 -8.94 8.24
N ALA A 52 5.58 -9.44 7.21
CA ALA A 52 5.20 -9.20 5.83
C ALA A 52 3.72 -9.57 5.68
N LYS A 53 2.85 -8.56 5.50
CA LYS A 53 1.43 -8.78 5.26
C LYS A 53 1.29 -9.69 4.05
N SER A 54 0.43 -10.71 4.15
CA SER A 54 0.09 -11.51 2.98
C SER A 54 -0.49 -10.59 1.88
N LYS A 55 -0.45 -11.03 0.62
CA LYS A 55 -1.00 -10.24 -0.49
C LYS A 55 -2.48 -9.97 -0.28
N GLU A 56 -3.18 -10.94 0.31
CA GLU A 56 -4.57 -10.90 0.70
C GLU A 56 -4.82 -9.82 1.76
N ASP A 57 -3.98 -9.73 2.81
CA ASP A 57 -4.07 -8.68 3.83
C ASP A 57 -3.82 -7.28 3.26
N VAL A 58 -2.89 -7.17 2.31
CA VAL A 58 -2.62 -5.91 1.61
C VAL A 58 -3.82 -5.52 0.75
N ALA A 59 -4.41 -6.47 0.01
CA ALA A 59 -5.61 -6.25 -0.80
C ALA A 59 -6.81 -5.83 0.07
N LEU A 60 -7.00 -6.45 1.24
CA LEU A 60 -8.00 -6.06 2.24
C LEU A 60 -7.77 -4.64 2.74
N SER A 61 -6.51 -4.29 3.05
CA SER A 61 -6.12 -2.94 3.50
C SER A 61 -6.45 -1.88 2.42
N ILE A 62 -6.18 -2.20 1.14
CA ILE A 62 -6.53 -1.34 0.00
C ILE A 62 -8.05 -1.16 -0.09
N GLY A 63 -8.81 -2.25 0.04
CA GLY A 63 -10.27 -2.23 0.01
C GLY A 63 -10.89 -1.36 1.11
N GLN A 64 -10.39 -1.48 2.34
CA GLN A 64 -10.81 -0.64 3.47
C GLN A 64 -10.51 0.84 3.21
N MET A 65 -9.30 1.17 2.77
CA MET A 65 -8.92 2.55 2.48
C MET A 65 -9.76 3.14 1.33
N LEU A 66 -10.07 2.36 0.29
CA LEU A 66 -11.00 2.79 -0.79
C LEU A 66 -12.38 3.15 -0.24
N GLN A 67 -12.92 2.33 0.65
CA GLN A 67 -14.23 2.56 1.26
C GLN A 67 -14.22 3.83 2.12
N GLU A 68 -13.19 4.03 2.94
CA GLU A 68 -13.04 5.23 3.78
C GLU A 68 -12.94 6.51 2.93
N ILE A 69 -12.15 6.48 1.84
CA ILE A 69 -12.02 7.61 0.89
C ILE A 69 -13.38 7.98 0.30
N ARG A 70 -14.17 7.00 -0.14
CA ARG A 70 -15.48 7.24 -0.76
C ARG A 70 -16.51 7.75 0.24
N GLN A 71 -16.50 7.21 1.44
CA GLN A 71 -17.37 7.65 2.53
C GLN A 71 -16.92 8.97 3.16
N LYS A 72 -15.84 9.59 2.65
CA LYS A 72 -15.22 10.81 3.19
C LYS A 72 -14.94 10.70 4.70
N LYS A 73 -14.64 9.49 5.18
CA LYS A 73 -14.31 9.22 6.58
C LYS A 73 -12.89 9.66 6.89
N ARG A 74 -12.60 9.84 8.18
CA ARG A 74 -11.22 9.94 8.67
C ARG A 74 -10.50 8.63 8.33
N LEU A 75 -9.39 8.74 7.63
CA LEU A 75 -8.60 7.59 7.20
C LEU A 75 -7.95 6.91 8.41
N SER A 76 -8.14 5.59 8.52
CA SER A 76 -7.47 4.76 9.54
C SER A 76 -5.99 4.58 9.23
N ILE A 77 -5.66 4.52 7.93
CA ILE A 77 -4.32 4.37 7.39
C ILE A 77 -4.16 5.40 6.26
N ASP A 78 -2.99 6.02 6.12
CA ASP A 78 -2.74 6.98 5.02
C ASP A 78 -1.78 6.46 3.93
N LYS A 79 -1.16 5.29 4.16
CA LYS A 79 -0.28 4.59 3.21
C LYS A 79 -0.31 3.08 3.39
N ILE A 80 -0.09 2.36 2.31
CA ILE A 80 0.06 0.90 2.30
C ILE A 80 1.33 0.55 1.54
N THR A 81 2.16 -0.33 2.08
CA THR A 81 3.23 -0.98 1.31
C THR A 81 2.59 -2.05 0.44
N VAL A 82 2.72 -1.92 -0.88
CA VAL A 82 2.02 -2.78 -1.85
C VAL A 82 2.93 -3.68 -2.66
N GLY A 83 4.25 -3.51 -2.52
CA GLY A 83 5.24 -4.36 -3.17
C GLY A 83 6.65 -3.89 -2.85
N GLU A 84 7.63 -4.55 -3.45
CA GLU A 84 9.04 -4.21 -3.34
C GLU A 84 9.70 -4.35 -4.72
N LEU A 85 10.65 -3.47 -5.01
CA LEU A 85 11.50 -3.58 -6.21
C LEU A 85 12.41 -4.79 -6.05
N SER A 86 12.42 -5.67 -7.05
CA SER A 86 13.35 -6.80 -7.09
C SER A 86 14.79 -6.31 -7.31
N ASP A 87 15.77 -7.13 -6.91
CA ASP A 87 17.18 -6.75 -7.03
C ASP A 87 17.61 -6.54 -8.48
N GLU A 88 17.04 -7.29 -9.42
CA GLU A 88 17.27 -7.15 -10.86
C GLU A 88 16.83 -5.75 -11.35
N ILE A 89 15.66 -5.28 -10.90
CA ILE A 89 15.14 -3.95 -11.24
C ILE A 89 16.04 -2.87 -10.63
N VAL A 90 16.47 -3.04 -9.37
CA VAL A 90 17.38 -2.10 -8.72
C VAL A 90 18.72 -2.03 -9.46
N GLU A 91 19.27 -3.17 -9.87
CA GLU A 91 20.51 -3.23 -10.61
C GLU A 91 20.38 -2.61 -12.00
N PHE A 92 19.29 -2.89 -12.71
CA PHE A 92 18.98 -2.27 -14.00
C PHE A 92 18.93 -0.74 -13.87
N LEU A 93 18.17 -0.22 -12.90
CA LEU A 93 18.05 1.22 -12.68
C LEU A 93 19.42 1.86 -12.35
N ARG A 94 20.25 1.18 -11.56
CA ARG A 94 21.61 1.62 -11.27
C ARG A 94 22.46 1.71 -12.54
N LYS A 95 22.39 0.71 -13.45
CA LYS A 95 23.08 0.74 -14.75
C LYS A 95 22.62 1.89 -15.63
N GLN A 96 21.36 2.31 -15.50
CA GLN A 96 20.78 3.48 -16.19
C GLN A 96 21.07 4.81 -15.48
N ASN A 97 21.95 4.85 -14.46
CA ASN A 97 22.23 6.02 -13.62
C ASN A 97 20.98 6.59 -12.92
N VAL A 98 20.01 5.74 -12.60
CA VAL A 98 18.79 6.08 -11.86
C VAL A 98 18.90 5.59 -10.43
N SER A 99 19.16 6.50 -9.49
CA SER A 99 19.09 6.19 -8.06
C SER A 99 17.64 5.95 -7.61
N ILE A 100 17.40 4.93 -6.79
CA ILE A 100 16.12 4.73 -6.11
C ILE A 100 16.15 5.32 -4.70
N HIS A 101 14.99 5.73 -4.18
CA HIS A 101 14.89 6.17 -2.78
C HIS A 101 14.65 5.02 -1.81
N THR A 102 13.72 4.12 -2.13
CA THR A 102 13.40 2.94 -1.31
C THR A 102 13.11 1.74 -2.22
N LYS A 103 13.39 0.52 -1.75
CA LYS A 103 12.92 -0.70 -2.44
C LYS A 103 11.42 -0.90 -2.28
N SER A 104 10.88 -0.62 -1.10
CA SER A 104 9.43 -0.73 -0.85
C SER A 104 8.64 0.25 -1.71
N ILE A 105 7.58 -0.25 -2.35
CA ILE A 105 6.64 0.50 -3.18
C ILE A 105 5.42 0.85 -2.33
N PHE A 106 5.11 2.14 -2.24
CA PHE A 106 4.00 2.63 -1.43
C PHE A 106 2.81 3.09 -2.28
N LEU A 107 1.61 2.89 -1.74
CA LEU A 107 0.35 3.43 -2.22
C LEU A 107 -0.27 4.32 -1.13
N THR A 108 -0.35 5.62 -1.37
CA THR A 108 -0.95 6.58 -0.42
C THR A 108 -2.45 6.72 -0.66
N ALA A 109 -3.18 7.20 0.35
CA ALA A 109 -4.60 7.50 0.20
C ALA A 109 -4.88 8.52 -0.92
N LYS A 110 -3.98 9.51 -1.10
CA LYS A 110 -4.05 10.43 -2.24
C LYS A 110 -3.88 9.66 -3.56
N GLY A 111 -2.84 8.84 -3.69
CA GLY A 111 -2.63 8.01 -4.87
C GLY A 111 -3.84 7.13 -5.18
N LEU A 112 -4.39 6.47 -4.16
CA LEU A 112 -5.56 5.60 -4.25
C LEU A 112 -6.82 6.36 -4.69
N SER A 113 -7.06 7.55 -4.15
CA SER A 113 -8.12 8.44 -4.63
C SER A 113 -7.95 8.81 -6.11
N HIS A 114 -6.72 9.04 -6.57
CA HIS A 114 -6.41 9.31 -7.98
C HIS A 114 -6.59 8.08 -8.91
N LEU A 115 -6.37 6.87 -8.40
CA LEU A 115 -6.59 5.60 -9.08
C LEU A 115 -8.09 5.34 -9.28
N ALA A 116 -8.88 5.53 -8.22
CA ALA A 116 -10.31 5.22 -8.18
C ALA A 116 -11.24 6.32 -8.72
N ARG A 117 -10.71 7.35 -9.42
CA ARG A 117 -11.54 8.46 -9.93
C ARG A 117 -12.56 7.99 -10.96
N GLU A 118 -13.83 8.31 -10.71
CA GLU A 118 -14.95 8.01 -11.62
C GLU A 118 -14.76 8.61 -13.02
N SER A 119 -14.12 9.77 -13.15
CA SER A 119 -13.84 10.39 -14.45
C SER A 119 -12.87 9.57 -15.32
N LYS A 120 -12.03 8.70 -14.74
CA LYS A 120 -11.22 7.74 -15.51
C LYS A 120 -12.05 6.54 -15.93
N LYS A 121 -12.90 6.02 -15.03
CA LYS A 121 -13.80 4.91 -15.29
C LYS A 121 -14.78 5.22 -16.43
N LYS A 122 -15.41 6.41 -16.40
CA LYS A 122 -16.31 6.90 -17.46
C LYS A 122 -15.66 6.98 -18.85
N ARG A 123 -14.34 7.19 -18.91
CA ARG A 123 -13.57 7.22 -20.17
C ARG A 123 -13.01 5.85 -20.57
N GLY A 124 -13.34 4.79 -19.84
CA GLY A 124 -12.89 3.42 -20.12
C GLY A 124 -11.41 3.15 -19.82
N ALA A 125 -10.72 4.06 -19.12
CA ALA A 125 -9.29 3.97 -18.78
C ALA A 125 -9.02 3.79 -17.28
N GLY A 126 -10.04 3.94 -16.43
CA GLY A 126 -9.94 3.75 -14.98
C GLY A 126 -10.10 2.28 -14.59
N LEU A 127 -9.28 1.81 -13.66
CA LEU A 127 -9.38 0.44 -13.13
C LEU A 127 -10.67 0.24 -12.33
N SER A 128 -11.20 -0.99 -12.37
CA SER A 128 -12.20 -1.46 -11.42
C SER A 128 -11.61 -1.55 -10.01
N ASP A 129 -12.48 -1.69 -9.00
CA ASP A 129 -12.01 -1.79 -7.62
C ASP A 129 -11.33 -3.13 -7.36
N GLU A 130 -11.80 -4.17 -8.04
CA GLU A 130 -11.23 -5.51 -8.06
C GLU A 130 -9.80 -5.45 -8.60
N ASP A 131 -9.58 -4.76 -9.73
CA ASP A 131 -8.24 -4.63 -10.31
C ASP A 131 -7.33 -3.70 -9.51
N ILE A 132 -7.88 -2.70 -8.79
CA ILE A 132 -7.09 -1.90 -7.83
C ILE A 132 -6.63 -2.77 -6.66
N LYS A 133 -7.47 -3.69 -6.15
CA LYS A 133 -7.09 -4.61 -5.07
C LYS A 133 -6.03 -5.62 -5.51
N ARG A 134 -5.93 -5.93 -6.81
CA ARG A 134 -4.91 -6.82 -7.40
C ARG A 134 -3.53 -6.18 -7.56
N ILE A 135 -3.36 -4.89 -7.26
CA ILE A 135 -2.04 -4.22 -7.37
C ILE A 135 -0.89 -5.01 -6.71
N PRO A 136 -1.01 -5.56 -5.48
CA PRO A 136 0.08 -6.32 -4.86
C PRO A 136 0.44 -7.61 -5.61
N GLU A 137 -0.56 -8.27 -6.21
CA GLU A 137 -0.37 -9.43 -7.07
C GLU A 137 0.38 -9.04 -8.34
N ILE A 138 -0.06 -7.98 -9.02
CA ILE A 138 0.53 -7.47 -10.26
C ILE A 138 1.98 -7.03 -10.06
N LEU A 139 2.30 -6.36 -8.96
CA LEU A 139 3.66 -5.95 -8.66
C LEU A 139 4.59 -7.13 -8.39
N SER A 140 4.05 -8.22 -7.82
CA SER A 140 4.83 -9.42 -7.51
C SER A 140 5.00 -10.36 -8.70
N ARG A 141 4.01 -10.43 -9.60
CA ARG A 141 4.01 -11.27 -10.80
C ARG A 141 3.50 -10.47 -12.00
N PRO A 142 4.26 -9.46 -12.44
CA PRO A 142 3.89 -8.71 -13.63
C PRO A 142 4.03 -9.58 -14.86
N SER A 143 3.19 -9.34 -15.86
CA SER A 143 3.41 -9.92 -17.19
C SER A 143 4.61 -9.29 -17.88
N ARG A 144 4.84 -7.98 -17.67
CA ARG A 144 6.01 -7.24 -18.15
C ARG A 144 6.38 -6.11 -17.21
N VAL A 145 7.65 -5.78 -17.13
CA VAL A 145 8.16 -4.58 -16.46
C VAL A 145 8.89 -3.74 -17.49
N LEU A 146 8.43 -2.50 -17.70
CA LEU A 146 9.05 -1.57 -18.64
C LEU A 146 9.63 -0.37 -17.90
N PHE A 147 10.72 0.17 -18.40
CA PHE A 147 11.32 1.41 -17.95
C PHE A 147 11.05 2.54 -18.96
N ASP A 148 10.47 3.64 -18.50
CA ASP A 148 10.26 4.84 -19.32
C ASP A 148 11.55 5.67 -19.39
N ALA A 149 12.33 5.45 -20.45
CA ALA A 149 13.62 6.08 -20.69
C ALA A 149 13.52 7.56 -21.12
N ARG A 150 12.31 8.14 -21.17
CA ARG A 150 12.16 9.59 -21.32
C ARG A 150 12.77 10.27 -20.10
N THR A 151 13.76 11.13 -20.34
CA THR A 151 14.55 11.84 -19.33
C THR A 151 13.73 12.58 -18.27
N SER A 152 12.51 13.00 -18.58
CA SER A 152 11.59 13.67 -17.66
C SER A 152 10.74 12.76 -16.78
N LYS A 153 10.73 11.45 -17.02
CA LYS A 153 9.83 10.50 -16.36
C LYS A 153 10.56 9.43 -15.56
N LEU A 154 11.50 8.70 -16.17
CA LEU A 154 12.32 7.65 -15.53
C LEU A 154 11.52 6.73 -14.58
N ASN A 155 10.28 6.38 -14.97
CA ASN A 155 9.36 5.58 -14.17
C ASN A 155 9.44 4.11 -14.57
N LEU A 156 9.05 3.23 -13.65
CA LEU A 156 8.77 1.83 -13.95
C LEU A 156 7.28 1.67 -14.29
N LEU A 157 6.99 0.80 -15.25
CA LEU A 157 5.66 0.44 -15.70
C LEU A 157 5.48 -1.05 -15.48
N TYR A 158 4.67 -1.43 -14.49
CA TYR A 158 4.28 -2.82 -14.27
C TYR A 158 3.00 -3.08 -15.04
N CYS A 159 3.06 -4.07 -15.93
CA CYS A 159 1.95 -4.43 -16.80
C CYS A 159 1.44 -5.83 -16.45
N SER A 160 0.13 -6.01 -16.44
CA SER A 160 -0.52 -7.32 -16.33
C SER A 160 -1.83 -7.33 -17.09
N PHE A 161 -2.30 -8.51 -17.48
CA PHE A 161 -3.62 -8.65 -18.12
C PHE A 161 -4.72 -8.34 -17.10
N GLY A 162 -5.64 -7.46 -17.50
CA GLY A 162 -6.87 -7.24 -16.74
C GLY A 162 -7.78 -8.47 -16.82
N ASN A 163 -8.87 -8.45 -16.06
CA ASN A 163 -9.90 -9.50 -16.17
C ASN A 163 -10.53 -9.54 -17.58
N ASP A 164 -10.56 -8.39 -18.27
CA ASP A 164 -10.89 -8.28 -19.68
C ASP A 164 -9.58 -8.31 -20.50
N CYS A 165 -9.31 -9.44 -21.15
CA CYS A 165 -8.07 -9.70 -21.91
C CYS A 165 -7.81 -8.71 -23.06
N LYS A 166 -8.78 -7.83 -23.40
CA LYS A 166 -8.62 -6.79 -24.41
C LYS A 166 -7.78 -5.60 -23.95
N LYS A 167 -7.57 -5.44 -22.63
CA LYS A 167 -6.83 -4.30 -22.07
C LYS A 167 -5.81 -4.76 -21.03
N LEU A 168 -4.64 -4.15 -21.07
CA LEU A 168 -3.60 -4.32 -20.05
C LEU A 168 -3.83 -3.33 -18.91
N ILE A 169 -3.61 -3.79 -17.68
CA ILE A 169 -3.43 -2.92 -16.52
C ILE A 169 -1.98 -2.41 -16.56
N LYS A 170 -1.82 -1.09 -16.52
CA LYS A 170 -0.51 -0.44 -16.35
C LYS A 170 -0.45 0.28 -15.02
N ILE A 171 0.51 -0.07 -14.19
CA ILE A 171 0.84 0.61 -12.92
C ILE A 171 2.13 1.39 -13.10
N VAL A 172 2.07 2.70 -12.88
CA VAL A 172 3.23 3.60 -12.98
C VAL A 172 3.83 3.79 -11.59
N VAL A 173 5.08 3.36 -11.43
CA VAL A 173 5.86 3.46 -10.20
C VAL A 173 6.99 4.47 -10.40
N ASP A 174 7.01 5.49 -9.55
CA ASP A 174 8.05 6.52 -9.50
C ASP A 174 9.02 6.19 -8.36
N THR A 175 10.26 5.87 -8.72
CA THR A 175 11.31 5.43 -7.79
C THR A 175 12.03 6.59 -7.09
N LYS A 176 11.71 7.83 -7.49
CA LYS A 176 12.29 9.08 -6.98
C LYS A 176 11.21 10.01 -6.41
N ALA A 177 10.07 9.47 -6.02
CA ALA A 177 8.95 10.27 -5.54
C ALA A 177 9.27 10.94 -4.18
N TYR A 178 8.65 12.09 -3.97
CA TYR A 178 8.63 12.76 -2.67
C TYR A 178 7.19 12.86 -2.19
N ASP A 179 6.94 12.35 -0.98
CA ASP A 179 5.69 12.54 -0.26
C ASP A 179 5.92 13.43 0.97
N LYS A 180 5.01 14.36 1.23
CA LYS A 180 5.18 15.34 2.32
C LYS A 180 5.29 14.69 3.71
N LYS A 181 4.67 13.53 3.92
CA LYS A 181 4.68 12.81 5.20
C LYS A 181 5.77 11.74 5.27
N LEU A 182 6.19 11.20 4.12
CA LEU A 182 7.13 10.07 4.05
C LEU A 182 8.54 10.45 3.61
N GLY A 183 8.70 11.66 3.09
CA GLY A 183 9.94 12.09 2.46
C GLY A 183 10.17 11.38 1.12
N LYS A 184 11.43 11.06 0.85
CA LYS A 184 11.91 10.42 -0.38
C LYS A 184 11.54 8.93 -0.38
N VAL A 185 10.68 8.49 -1.30
CA VAL A 185 10.14 7.13 -1.36
C VAL A 185 9.88 6.66 -2.80
N THR A 186 9.71 5.36 -2.99
CA THR A 186 9.16 4.78 -4.23
C THR A 186 7.63 4.67 -4.12
N LEU A 187 6.89 5.22 -5.09
CA LEU A 187 5.43 5.39 -4.99
C LEU A 187 4.70 5.05 -6.30
N ILE A 188 3.53 4.42 -6.19
CA ILE A 188 2.57 4.36 -7.30
C ILE A 188 2.01 5.76 -7.58
N LYS A 189 2.26 6.29 -8.78
CA LYS A 189 1.73 7.59 -9.23
C LYS A 189 0.33 7.48 -9.78
N THR A 190 0.08 6.45 -10.60
CA THR A 190 -1.19 6.20 -11.26
C THR A 190 -1.24 4.78 -11.77
N ALA A 191 -2.45 4.29 -12.04
CA ALA A 191 -2.68 3.13 -12.87
C ALA A 191 -3.93 3.33 -13.72
N GLY A 192 -4.11 2.46 -14.72
CA GLY A 192 -5.24 2.49 -15.63
C GLY A 192 -5.14 1.39 -16.68
N TYR A 193 -6.24 1.19 -17.40
CA TYR A 193 -6.27 0.31 -18.56
C TYR A 193 -5.64 0.98 -19.77
N ILE A 194 -4.89 0.21 -20.55
CA ILE A 194 -4.29 0.60 -21.83
C ILE A 194 -4.40 -0.54 -22.84
N TYR A 195 -4.24 -0.23 -24.12
CA TYR A 195 -4.08 -1.23 -25.17
C TYR A 195 -2.62 -1.65 -25.31
N GLU A 196 -2.38 -2.88 -25.77
CA GLU A 196 -1.03 -3.42 -25.95
C GLU A 196 -0.20 -2.61 -26.96
N ALA A 197 -0.81 -2.08 -28.01
CA ALA A 197 -0.10 -1.22 -28.97
C ALA A 197 0.53 0.02 -28.28
N ASN A 198 -0.02 0.49 -27.15
CA ASN A 198 0.48 1.65 -26.42
C ASN A 198 1.71 1.34 -25.54
N ILE A 199 2.10 0.06 -25.38
CA ILE A 199 3.33 -0.33 -24.68
C ILE A 199 4.52 -0.55 -25.64
N LEU A 200 4.29 -0.52 -26.95
CA LEU A 200 5.35 -0.65 -27.98
C LEU A 200 6.04 0.70 -28.29
N ASP A 201 5.98 1.66 -27.37
CA ASP A 201 6.63 2.97 -27.53
C ASP A 201 8.15 2.79 -27.48
N LYS A 202 8.88 3.38 -28.46
CA LYS A 202 10.34 3.31 -28.59
C LYS A 202 11.12 3.77 -27.35
N PHE A 203 10.49 4.52 -26.46
CA PHE A 203 11.10 4.99 -25.21
C PHE A 203 10.93 4.02 -24.04
N TYR A 204 10.21 2.91 -24.22
CA TYR A 204 10.08 1.88 -23.21
C TYR A 204 11.11 0.79 -23.42
N ILE A 205 11.91 0.56 -22.38
CA ILE A 205 12.90 -0.52 -22.35
C ILE A 205 12.32 -1.62 -21.47
N GLU A 206 12.11 -2.81 -22.03
CA GLU A 206 11.67 -3.96 -21.23
C GLU A 206 12.81 -4.44 -20.33
N ILE A 207 12.50 -4.63 -19.05
CA ILE A 207 13.42 -5.20 -18.07
C ILE A 207 13.11 -6.68 -18.01
N GLU A 208 14.10 -7.52 -18.31
CA GLU A 208 14.03 -8.95 -17.99
C GLU A 208 14.13 -9.14 -16.47
N ALA A 209 13.04 -8.84 -15.77
CA ALA A 209 12.87 -9.26 -14.39
C ALA A 209 12.72 -10.79 -14.43
N GLY A 210 13.70 -11.52 -13.88
CA GLY A 210 13.86 -12.97 -13.99
C GLY A 210 12.54 -13.74 -14.07
N GLY A 211 12.35 -14.43 -15.20
CA GLY A 211 11.06 -14.99 -15.58
C GLY A 211 10.69 -16.32 -14.93
N ARG A 212 9.43 -16.66 -15.26
CA ARG A 212 8.72 -17.96 -15.19
C ARG A 212 8.04 -18.30 -13.87
#